data_AF-A0A2D3V343-F1
#
_entry.id   AF-A0A2D3V343-F1
#
_cell.length_a   1.000
_cell.length_b   1.000
_cell.length_c   1.000
_cell.angle_alpha   90.00
_cell.angle_beta   90.00
_cell.angle_gamma   90.00
#
_symmetry.space_group_name_H-M   'P 1'
#
loop_
_entity.id
_entity.type
_entity.pdbx_description
1 polymer ?
#
loop_
_entity_poly.entity_id
_entity_poly.type
_entity_poly.pdbx_seq_one_letter_code
_entity_poly.pdbx_strand_id
1 'polypeptide(L)'
;MQNTVQPTLPDELVLEICKHVDQEELWVSFRNVNSQYRRCAEDVVKSHVREHMTIQLNFAIGIGLKHRWYDIRASINLECCEVSNEYAFFSAPVFLPESCRDRAAEKWKEILAAGIDCAQAWKISLESSDLRYACLPNLTLSQHGAYIDWRELLDAFFRKTVPPEQYWAKQWQAV
;
A
#
# COMPACT_ATOMS: atom_id res chain seq x y z
N MET A 1 10.38 -20.25 -43.70
CA MET A 1 9.82 -20.15 -42.33
C MET A 1 8.66 -19.19 -42.40
N GLN A 2 7.42 -19.69 -42.32
CA GLN A 2 6.23 -18.83 -42.33
C GLN A 2 6.13 -18.18 -40.94
N ASN A 3 6.19 -16.85 -40.88
CA ASN A 3 5.85 -16.08 -39.68
C ASN A 3 4.35 -16.28 -39.43
N THR A 4 3.99 -17.21 -38.57
CA THR A 4 2.64 -17.29 -38.00
C THR A 4 2.49 -16.10 -37.06
N VAL A 5 2.01 -14.98 -37.60
CA VAL A 5 1.53 -13.85 -36.80
C VAL A 5 0.37 -14.39 -35.98
N GLN A 6 0.58 -14.57 -34.66
CA GLN A 6 -0.52 -14.91 -33.77
C GLN A 6 -1.57 -13.81 -33.87
N PRO A 7 -2.86 -14.13 -34.02
CA PRO A 7 -3.90 -13.12 -34.00
C PRO A 7 -3.91 -12.47 -32.62
N THR A 8 -3.47 -11.22 -32.56
CA THR A 8 -3.50 -10.38 -31.37
C THR A 8 -4.82 -9.63 -31.32
N LEU A 9 -5.51 -9.70 -30.17
CA LEU A 9 -6.67 -8.85 -29.92
C LEU A 9 -6.21 -7.37 -29.89
N PRO A 10 -7.02 -6.43 -30.39
CA PRO A 10 -6.79 -4.99 -30.17
C PRO A 10 -6.78 -4.63 -28.68
N ASP A 11 -6.01 -3.61 -28.31
CA ASP A 11 -5.87 -3.16 -26.91
C ASP A 11 -7.21 -2.79 -26.29
N GLU A 12 -8.14 -2.23 -27.07
CA GLU A 12 -9.45 -1.80 -26.62
C GLU A 12 -10.29 -2.99 -26.12
N LEU A 13 -10.23 -4.13 -26.82
CA LEU A 13 -10.93 -5.34 -26.40
C LEU A 13 -10.28 -5.97 -25.17
N VAL A 14 -8.95 -5.93 -25.08
CA VAL A 14 -8.22 -6.43 -23.90
C VAL A 14 -8.56 -5.60 -22.67
N LEU A 15 -8.58 -4.27 -22.79
CA LEU A 15 -8.97 -3.37 -21.71
C LEU A 15 -10.42 -3.62 -21.27
N GLU A 16 -11.34 -3.85 -22.21
CA GLU A 16 -12.74 -4.14 -21.88
C GLU A 16 -12.87 -5.48 -21.14
N ILE A 17 -12.11 -6.51 -21.54
CA ILE A 17 -12.04 -7.77 -20.79
C ILE A 17 -11.49 -7.52 -19.38
N CYS A 18 -10.40 -6.74 -19.25
CA CYS A 18 -9.77 -6.49 -17.96
C CYS A 18 -10.73 -5.83 -16.95
N LYS A 19 -11.65 -4.97 -17.39
CA LYS A 19 -12.65 -4.34 -16.50
C LYS A 19 -13.61 -5.34 -15.83
N HIS A 20 -13.72 -6.57 -16.36
CA HIS A 20 -14.60 -7.61 -15.82
C HIS A 20 -13.84 -8.72 -15.07
N VAL A 21 -12.52 -8.60 -14.95
CA VAL A 21 -11.67 -9.55 -14.21
C VAL A 21 -11.34 -8.95 -12.85
N ASP A 22 -11.30 -9.80 -11.82
CA ASP A 22 -10.94 -9.38 -10.46
C ASP A 22 -9.52 -8.81 -10.39
N GLN A 23 -9.30 -7.80 -9.53
CA GLN A 23 -8.01 -7.11 -9.48
C GLN A 23 -6.88 -8.04 -9.02
N GLU A 24 -7.16 -9.01 -8.15
CA GLU A 24 -6.17 -10.02 -7.74
C GLU A 24 -5.78 -10.88 -8.95
N GLU A 25 -6.75 -11.32 -9.75
CA GLU A 25 -6.49 -12.17 -10.92
C GLU A 25 -5.75 -11.40 -12.03
N LEU A 26 -6.10 -10.13 -12.25
CA LEU A 26 -5.38 -9.24 -13.14
C LEU A 26 -3.90 -9.11 -12.72
N TRP A 27 -3.68 -8.91 -11.42
CA TRP A 27 -2.35 -8.66 -10.87
C TRP A 27 -1.50 -9.93 -10.74
N VAL A 28 -2.06 -11.07 -10.34
CA VAL A 28 -1.28 -12.29 -10.09
C VAL A 28 -1.09 -13.10 -11.38
N SER A 29 -2.08 -13.13 -12.25
CA SER A 29 -2.12 -14.03 -13.41
C SER A 29 -2.03 -13.29 -14.75
N PHE A 30 -2.99 -12.40 -15.02
CA PHE A 30 -3.18 -11.82 -16.36
C PHE A 30 -1.96 -11.02 -16.84
N ARG A 31 -1.35 -10.20 -15.96
CA ARG A 31 -0.17 -9.37 -16.28
C ARG A 31 1.07 -10.16 -16.71
N ASN A 32 1.11 -11.46 -16.42
CA ASN A 32 2.28 -12.33 -16.66
C ASN A 32 2.21 -13.07 -18.00
N VAL A 33 1.10 -12.96 -18.73
CA VAL A 33 0.89 -13.69 -20.01
C VAL A 33 1.76 -13.12 -21.13
N ASN A 34 1.67 -11.81 -21.39
CA ASN A 34 2.46 -11.12 -22.41
C ASN A 34 2.54 -9.61 -22.10
N SER A 35 3.34 -8.88 -22.87
CA SER A 35 3.54 -7.43 -22.66
C SER A 35 2.29 -6.58 -22.89
N GLN A 36 1.43 -6.97 -23.84
CA GLN A 36 0.17 -6.27 -24.11
C GLN A 36 -0.77 -6.37 -22.90
N TYR A 37 -0.98 -7.58 -22.40
CA TYR A 37 -1.86 -7.88 -21.27
C TYR A 37 -1.32 -7.28 -19.98
N ARG A 38 0.01 -7.26 -19.81
CA ARG A 38 0.65 -6.53 -18.72
C ARG A 38 0.26 -5.06 -18.72
N ARG A 39 0.44 -4.37 -19.86
CA ARG A 39 0.12 -2.94 -19.97
C ARG A 39 -1.36 -2.69 -19.70
N CYS A 40 -2.26 -3.45 -20.34
CA CYS A 40 -3.70 -3.28 -20.15
C CYS A 40 -4.15 -3.56 -18.70
N ALA A 41 -3.62 -4.61 -18.07
CA ALA A 41 -3.92 -4.92 -16.67
C ALA A 41 -3.37 -3.83 -15.73
N GLU A 42 -2.14 -3.37 -15.95
CA GLU A 42 -1.54 -2.29 -15.16
C GLU A 42 -2.36 -1.00 -15.28
N ASP A 43 -2.83 -0.64 -16.48
CA ASP A 43 -3.67 0.55 -16.68
C ASP A 43 -4.99 0.47 -15.88
N VAL A 44 -5.66 -0.69 -15.89
CA VAL A 44 -6.92 -0.90 -15.16
C VAL A 44 -6.69 -0.96 -13.65
N VAL A 45 -5.69 -1.69 -13.16
CA VAL A 45 -5.45 -1.80 -11.71
C VAL A 45 -4.96 -0.46 -11.14
N LYS A 46 -4.18 0.30 -11.90
CA LYS A 46 -3.70 1.62 -11.51
C LYS A 46 -4.83 2.61 -11.24
N SER A 47 -5.91 2.58 -12.02
CA SER A 47 -7.08 3.43 -11.75
C SER A 47 -7.75 3.05 -10.43
N HIS A 48 -7.85 1.75 -10.13
CA HIS A 48 -8.41 1.27 -8.86
C HIS A 48 -7.55 1.65 -7.65
N VAL A 49 -6.21 1.55 -7.76
CA VAL A 49 -5.29 2.01 -6.71
C VAL A 49 -5.56 3.46 -6.36
N ARG A 50 -5.70 4.31 -7.39
CA ARG A 50 -5.93 5.74 -7.21
C ARG A 50 -7.22 6.04 -6.44
N GLU A 51 -8.29 5.31 -6.73
CA GLU A 51 -9.62 5.64 -6.20
C GLU A 51 -9.90 5.02 -4.84
N HIS A 52 -9.22 3.91 -4.49
CA HIS A 52 -9.68 3.08 -3.38
C HIS A 52 -8.58 2.60 -2.43
N MET A 53 -7.30 2.88 -2.73
CA MET A 53 -6.21 2.38 -1.91
C MET A 53 -5.88 3.33 -0.76
N THR A 54 -5.71 2.75 0.42
CA THR A 54 -5.28 3.48 1.61
C THR A 54 -4.18 2.72 2.33
N ILE A 55 -3.29 3.47 2.97
CA ILE A 55 -2.24 2.92 3.84
C ILE A 55 -2.38 3.52 5.23
N GLN A 56 -2.16 2.70 6.25
CA GLN A 56 -2.28 3.10 7.65
C GLN A 56 -1.04 2.66 8.44
N LEU A 57 -0.55 3.55 9.28
CA LEU A 57 0.50 3.26 10.25
C LEU A 57 -0.04 3.45 11.67
N ASN A 58 0.20 2.48 12.56
CA ASN A 58 -0.12 2.60 13.98
C ASN A 58 1.15 2.91 14.79
N PHE A 59 1.03 3.81 15.77
CA PHE A 59 2.11 4.18 16.67
C PHE A 59 1.56 4.53 18.06
N ALA A 60 2.44 4.64 19.06
CA ALA A 60 2.05 5.03 20.41
C ALA A 60 2.37 6.50 20.68
N ILE A 61 1.48 7.19 21.40
CA ILE A 61 1.61 8.61 21.79
C ILE A 61 2.30 8.77 23.18
N GLY A 62 2.89 7.69 23.70
CA GLY A 62 3.54 7.65 25.00
C GLY A 62 4.80 8.52 25.10
N ILE A 63 5.12 8.97 26.31
CA ILE A 63 6.36 9.70 26.61
C ILE A 63 7.45 8.67 26.89
N GLY A 64 8.40 8.53 25.97
CA GLY A 64 9.60 7.70 26.13
C GLY A 64 9.89 6.79 24.94
N LEU A 65 11.06 6.14 25.00
CA LEU A 65 11.56 5.24 23.95
C LEU A 65 10.97 3.82 24.01
N LYS A 66 10.22 3.47 25.06
CA LYS A 66 9.65 2.12 25.27
C LYS A 66 8.13 2.17 25.29
N HIS A 67 7.51 1.36 24.44
CA HIS A 67 6.07 1.15 24.40
C HIS A 67 5.58 0.51 25.69
N ARG A 68 4.55 1.10 26.29
CA ARG A 68 3.86 0.54 27.47
C ARG A 68 2.48 0.04 27.08
N TRP A 69 1.97 -0.95 27.81
CA TRP A 69 0.66 -1.53 27.55
C TRP A 69 -0.49 -0.52 27.70
N TYR A 70 -0.28 0.53 28.49
CA TYR A 70 -1.23 1.62 28.73
C TYR A 70 -1.01 2.85 27.83
N ASP A 71 -0.04 2.83 26.91
CA ASP A 71 0.13 3.95 25.99
C ASP A 71 -1.05 4.03 25.02
N ILE A 72 -1.57 5.24 24.84
CA ILE A 72 -2.60 5.50 23.84
C ILE A 72 -2.02 5.17 22.46
N ARG A 73 -2.73 4.32 21.71
CA ARG A 73 -2.40 3.95 20.34
C ARG A 73 -3.09 4.93 19.40
N ALA A 74 -2.29 5.57 18.57
CA ALA A 74 -2.76 6.36 17.45
C ALA A 74 -2.52 5.62 16.14
N SER A 75 -3.25 6.03 15.12
CA SER A 75 -3.00 5.66 13.75
C SER A 75 -3.06 6.88 12.85
N ILE A 76 -2.26 6.86 11.80
CA ILE A 76 -2.34 7.78 10.68
C ILE A 76 -2.82 7.01 9.47
N ASN A 77 -3.91 7.47 8.86
CA ASN A 77 -4.41 6.95 7.59
C ASN A 77 -4.02 7.91 6.48
N LEU A 78 -3.55 7.38 5.36
CA LEU A 78 -3.23 8.13 4.17
C LEU A 78 -4.02 7.54 2.99
N GLU A 79 -4.61 8.42 2.20
CA GLU A 79 -5.43 8.05 1.05
C GLU A 79 -4.65 8.31 -0.24
N CYS A 80 -4.74 7.38 -1.19
CA CYS A 80 -4.10 7.56 -2.48
C CYS A 80 -4.73 8.77 -3.20
N CYS A 81 -3.90 9.74 -3.58
CA CYS A 81 -4.36 10.96 -4.23
C CYS A 81 -3.94 11.00 -5.70
N GLU A 82 -2.72 10.54 -5.98
CA GLU A 82 -2.14 10.56 -7.31
C GLU A 82 -1.39 9.26 -7.58
N VAL A 83 -1.50 8.75 -8.80
CA VAL A 83 -0.71 7.59 -9.26
C VAL A 83 -0.07 7.92 -10.60
N SER A 84 1.25 8.12 -10.57
CA SER A 84 2.10 8.30 -11.74
C SER A 84 2.47 6.94 -12.36
N ASN A 85 3.31 6.91 -13.38
CA ASN A 85 3.72 5.64 -14.00
C ASN A 85 4.49 4.70 -13.03
N GLU A 86 5.20 5.27 -12.08
CA GLU A 86 6.09 4.54 -11.17
C GLU A 86 5.66 4.66 -9.72
N TYR A 87 5.16 5.82 -9.30
CA TYR A 87 4.86 6.11 -7.90
C TYR A 87 3.39 6.45 -7.66
N ALA A 88 2.87 5.98 -6.54
CA ALA A 88 1.65 6.49 -5.91
C ALA A 88 2.00 7.46 -4.78
N PHE A 89 1.26 8.56 -4.71
CA PHE A 89 1.31 9.53 -3.63
C PHE A 89 0.06 9.41 -2.76
N PHE A 90 0.28 9.17 -1.47
CA PHE A 90 -0.75 9.07 -0.45
C PHE A 90 -0.71 10.32 0.42
N SER A 91 -1.80 11.07 0.46
CA SER A 91 -1.87 12.35 1.18
C SER A 91 -2.95 12.31 2.27
N ALA A 92 -3.30 13.49 2.79
CA ALA A 92 -4.39 13.70 3.74
C ALA A 92 -4.25 12.83 5.02
N PRO A 93 -3.24 13.10 5.87
CA PRO A 93 -3.06 12.35 7.10
C PRO A 93 -4.24 12.52 8.05
N VAL A 94 -5.04 11.47 8.19
CA VAL A 94 -6.13 11.39 9.17
C VAL A 94 -5.62 10.70 10.41
N PHE A 95 -5.61 11.42 11.53
CA PHE A 95 -5.19 10.90 12.83
C PHE A 95 -6.38 10.37 13.62
N LEU A 96 -6.25 9.13 14.09
CA LEU A 96 -7.20 8.49 15.00
C LEU A 96 -6.49 8.02 16.28
N PRO A 97 -7.16 8.04 17.45
CA PRO A 97 -8.46 8.66 17.69
C PRO A 97 -8.38 10.19 17.59
N GLU A 98 -9.47 10.82 17.12
CA GLU A 98 -9.52 12.27 16.88
C GLU A 98 -9.28 13.09 18.16
N SER A 99 -9.67 12.56 19.32
CA SER A 99 -9.42 13.17 20.64
C SER A 99 -7.94 13.39 20.95
N CYS A 100 -7.04 12.69 20.27
CA CYS A 100 -5.60 12.79 20.45
C CYS A 100 -4.88 13.37 19.23
N ARG A 101 -5.60 14.02 18.30
CA ARG A 101 -5.08 14.51 17.02
C ARG A 101 -3.79 15.31 17.16
N ASP A 102 -3.76 16.30 18.05
CA ASP A 102 -2.60 17.21 18.17
C ASP A 102 -1.34 16.46 18.61
N ARG A 103 -1.47 15.60 19.61
CA ARG A 103 -0.35 14.77 20.10
C ARG A 103 0.08 13.72 19.06
N ALA A 104 -0.87 13.16 18.31
CA ALA A 104 -0.56 12.24 17.23
C ALA A 104 0.17 12.95 16.07
N ALA A 105 -0.20 14.20 15.76
CA ALA A 105 0.47 15.01 14.76
C ALA A 105 1.89 15.43 15.20
N GLU A 106 2.09 15.76 16.48
CA GLU A 106 3.44 15.97 17.04
C GLU A 106 4.29 14.70 16.91
N LYS A 107 3.74 13.55 17.28
CA LYS A 107 4.44 12.27 17.17
C LYS A 107 4.76 11.92 15.71
N TRP A 108 3.86 12.24 14.79
CA TRP A 108 4.11 12.07 13.36
C TRP A 108 5.27 12.93 12.86
N LYS A 109 5.39 14.18 13.33
CA LYS A 109 6.56 15.02 13.01
C LYS A 109 7.87 14.41 13.53
N GLU A 110 7.85 13.79 14.71
CA GLU A 110 9.01 13.05 15.22
C GLU A 110 9.35 11.85 14.33
N ILE A 111 8.35 11.08 13.90
CA ILE A 111 8.54 9.94 12.99
C ILE A 111 9.11 10.43 11.65
N LEU A 112 8.58 11.52 11.09
CA LEU A 112 9.10 12.13 9.87
C LEU A 112 10.56 12.56 9.99
N ALA A 113 10.95 13.11 11.14
CA ALA A 113 12.32 13.56 11.39
C ALA A 113 13.29 12.40 11.64
N ALA A 114 12.84 11.34 12.32
CA ALA A 114 13.64 10.15 12.59
C ALA A 114 13.79 9.25 11.35
N GLY A 115 12.85 9.32 10.42
CA GLY A 115 12.71 8.36 9.33
C GLY A 115 11.95 7.10 9.77
N ILE A 116 11.51 6.32 8.78
CA ILE A 116 10.85 5.04 9.03
C ILE A 116 11.84 3.90 8.84
N ASP A 117 11.83 2.96 9.78
CA ASP A 117 12.51 1.68 9.63
C ASP A 117 11.77 0.82 8.60
N CYS A 118 12.52 0.19 7.69
CA CYS A 118 12.01 -0.75 6.70
C CYS A 118 11.24 -1.93 7.34
N ALA A 119 11.48 -2.21 8.63
CA ALA A 119 10.76 -3.24 9.38
C ALA A 119 9.35 -2.80 9.87
N GLN A 120 8.99 -1.53 9.73
CA GLN A 120 7.69 -1.03 10.20
C GLN A 120 6.56 -1.60 9.33
N ALA A 121 5.63 -2.30 9.97
CA ALA A 121 4.46 -2.87 9.30
C ALA A 121 3.40 -1.77 9.05
N TRP A 122 3.03 -1.63 7.78
CA TRP A 122 1.92 -0.82 7.32
C TRP A 122 0.69 -1.68 7.10
N LYS A 123 -0.46 -1.14 7.44
CA LYS A 123 -1.75 -1.67 7.03
C LYS A 123 -2.06 -1.13 5.64
N ILE A 124 -2.53 -2.00 4.77
CA ILE A 124 -2.89 -1.69 3.40
C ILE A 124 -4.31 -2.18 3.19
N SER A 125 -5.16 -1.32 2.65
CA SER A 125 -6.53 -1.64 2.25
C SER A 125 -6.78 -1.16 0.83
N LEU A 126 -7.53 -1.97 0.09
CA LEU A 126 -8.02 -1.66 -1.24
C LEU A 126 -9.55 -1.83 -1.20
N GLU A 127 -10.31 -0.74 -1.30
CA GLU A 127 -11.78 -0.79 -1.14
C GLU A 127 -12.24 -1.40 0.20
N SER A 128 -13.30 -2.22 0.19
CA SER A 128 -13.84 -2.99 1.31
C SER A 128 -13.24 -4.40 1.46
N SER A 129 -12.09 -4.65 0.82
CA SER A 129 -11.39 -5.93 0.93
C SER A 129 -10.67 -6.10 2.29
N ASP A 130 -10.14 -7.30 2.52
CA ASP A 130 -9.43 -7.63 3.75
C ASP A 130 -8.18 -6.77 3.95
N LEU A 131 -7.98 -6.31 5.19
CA LEU A 131 -6.79 -5.57 5.60
C LEU A 131 -5.54 -6.46 5.50
N ARG A 132 -4.51 -5.96 4.82
CA ARG A 132 -3.20 -6.61 4.71
C ARG A 132 -2.16 -5.85 5.51
N TYR A 133 -1.19 -6.57 6.06
CA TYR A 133 -0.05 -6.00 6.75
C TYR A 133 1.23 -6.31 5.98
N ALA A 134 2.00 -5.28 5.65
CA ALA A 134 3.28 -5.46 4.95
C ALA A 134 4.30 -4.40 5.36
N CYS A 135 5.57 -4.79 5.28
CA CYS A 135 6.69 -3.85 5.31
C CYS A 135 6.86 -3.25 3.92
N LEU A 136 7.04 -1.93 3.87
CA LEU A 136 7.14 -1.15 2.63
C LEU A 136 8.53 -0.49 2.57
N PRO A 137 9.59 -1.23 2.19
CA PRO A 137 10.97 -0.75 2.28
C PRO A 137 11.27 0.47 1.42
N ASN A 138 10.58 0.67 0.30
CA ASN A 138 10.80 1.84 -0.57
C ASN A 138 9.79 2.98 -0.32
N LEU A 139 8.99 2.89 0.76
CA LEU A 139 8.09 3.97 1.16
C LEU A 139 8.91 5.17 1.64
N THR A 140 8.70 6.31 0.98
CA THR A 140 9.32 7.58 1.37
C THR A 140 8.27 8.48 1.99
N LEU A 141 8.52 8.97 3.20
CA LEU A 141 7.63 9.93 3.85
C LEU A 141 8.00 11.38 3.54
N SER A 142 6.99 12.24 3.56
CA SER A 142 7.10 13.69 3.47
C SER A 142 6.13 14.36 4.46
N GLN A 143 6.26 15.67 4.64
CA GLN A 143 5.33 16.44 5.46
C GLN A 143 3.88 16.38 4.96
N HIS A 144 3.68 16.10 3.67
CA HIS A 144 2.38 16.11 3.02
C HIS A 144 1.78 14.71 2.85
N GLY A 145 2.53 13.65 3.11
CA GLY A 145 2.10 12.30 2.78
C GLY A 145 3.24 11.32 2.58
N ALA A 146 2.98 10.27 1.82
CA ALA A 146 3.94 9.21 1.50
C ALA A 146 3.99 8.91 0.00
N TYR A 147 5.18 8.61 -0.50
CA TYR A 147 5.44 8.16 -1.86
C TYR A 147 5.88 6.70 -1.84
N ILE A 148 5.34 5.88 -2.73
CA ILE A 148 5.72 4.47 -2.86
C ILE A 148 5.56 4.00 -4.31
N ASP A 149 6.37 3.03 -4.73
CA ASP A 149 6.09 2.28 -5.96
C ASP A 149 4.75 1.55 -5.82
N TRP A 150 3.77 1.93 -6.64
CA TRP A 150 2.43 1.37 -6.55
C TRP A 150 2.40 -0.12 -6.91
N ARG A 151 3.35 -0.60 -7.72
CA ARG A 151 3.49 -2.04 -8.04
C ARG A 151 4.01 -2.81 -6.84
N GLU A 152 4.97 -2.26 -6.10
CA GLU A 152 5.44 -2.85 -4.84
C GLU A 152 4.29 -2.96 -3.83
N LEU A 153 3.47 -1.91 -3.74
CA LEU A 153 2.32 -1.88 -2.85
C LEU A 153 1.28 -2.97 -3.21
N LEU A 154 0.97 -3.14 -4.50
CA LEU A 154 0.07 -4.20 -4.96
C LEU A 154 0.68 -5.60 -4.82
N ASP A 155 1.97 -5.75 -5.11
CA ASP A 155 2.69 -7.00 -4.84
C ASP A 155 2.62 -7.36 -3.36
N ALA A 156 2.76 -6.39 -2.46
CA ALA A 156 2.63 -6.60 -1.02
C ALA A 156 1.19 -6.94 -0.60
N PHE A 157 0.20 -6.33 -1.24
CA PHE A 157 -1.22 -6.55 -0.95
C PHE A 157 -1.72 -7.93 -1.42
N PHE A 158 -1.41 -8.30 -2.66
CA PHE A 158 -1.87 -9.54 -3.28
C PHE A 158 -0.96 -10.75 -3.04
N ARG A 159 0.26 -10.56 -2.52
CA ARG A 159 1.03 -11.72 -2.00
C ARG A 159 0.26 -12.34 -0.84
N LYS A 160 0.08 -13.67 -0.89
CA LYS A 160 -0.44 -14.46 0.24
C LYS A 160 0.34 -14.07 1.50
N THR A 161 -0.30 -13.29 2.37
CA THR A 161 0.37 -12.71 3.53
C THR A 161 0.80 -13.79 4.50
N VAL A 162 2.04 -13.66 4.96
CA VAL A 162 2.52 -14.27 6.19
C VAL A 162 1.61 -13.79 7.35
N PRO A 163 1.19 -14.66 8.28
CA PRO A 163 0.32 -14.27 9.39
C PRO A 163 0.89 -13.09 10.19
N PRO A 164 0.04 -12.15 10.65
CA PRO A 164 0.47 -10.98 11.43
C PRO A 164 1.26 -11.36 12.70
N GLU A 165 1.09 -12.59 13.20
CA GLU A 165 1.83 -13.15 14.33
C GLU A 165 3.35 -13.10 14.15
N GLN A 166 3.87 -13.21 12.92
CA GLN A 166 5.32 -13.12 12.67
C GLN A 166 5.85 -11.68 12.71
N TYR A 167 5.01 -10.69 12.40
CA TYR A 167 5.37 -9.26 12.48
C TYR A 167 5.21 -8.73 13.89
N TRP A 168 4.15 -9.14 14.58
CA TRP A 168 3.92 -8.84 15.98
C TRP A 168 5.03 -9.46 16.84
N ALA A 169 5.44 -10.71 16.60
CA ALA A 169 6.55 -11.31 17.35
C ALA A 169 7.81 -10.42 17.38
N LYS A 170 8.12 -9.68 16.30
CA LYS A 170 9.28 -8.76 16.29
C LYS A 170 9.01 -7.41 16.95
N GLN A 171 7.81 -6.83 16.78
CA GLN A 171 7.43 -5.59 17.49
C GLN A 171 7.22 -5.78 19.01
N TRP A 172 6.92 -7.01 19.46
CA TRP A 172 6.77 -7.36 20.88
C TRP A 172 8.04 -7.95 21.50
N GLN A 173 9.04 -8.35 20.70
CA GLN A 173 10.34 -8.88 21.20
C GLN A 173 11.50 -7.88 21.13
N ALA A 174 11.32 -6.73 20.48
CA ALA A 174 12.25 -5.60 20.65
C ALA A 174 12.02 -4.93 22.02
N VAL A 175 12.37 -5.66 23.09
CA VAL A 175 12.34 -5.23 24.51
C VAL A 175 13.76 -4.98 25.01
#